data_AF-A0A356E8E4-F1
#
_entry.id   AF-A0A356E8E4-F1
#
_cell.length_a   1.000
_cell.length_b   1.000
_cell.length_c   1.000
_cell.angle_alpha   90.00
_cell.angle_beta   90.00
_cell.angle_gamma   90.00
#
_symmetry.space_group_name_H-M   'P 1'
#
loop_
_entity.id
_entity.type
_entity.pdbx_description
1 polymer ?
#
loop_
_entity_poly.entity_id
_entity_poly.type
_entity_poly.pdbx_seq_one_letter_code
_entity_poly.pdbx_strand_id
1 'polypeptide(L)'
;MGTTFKMERGVKYRDAAKTSIIPIKLIDPNQELLKKPEWMKIKLPANSMKIEAIKNGIRRHGLHSVCEEASCPNLHECFNHGTATFMILGAICTRRCPFCDVAHGKPLPPDQEEPKKLAETIQDMKLRYVVITSVDRDDLPDRGAGHFAECVKQIRKLNPDIKIEILVPDFRGRIEQALDKLKDNLPDVFNHNLENVPRLYREIRPG
;
A
#
# COMPACT_ATOMS: atom_id res chain seq x y z
N MET A 1 -28.06 20.98 13.79
CA MET A 1 -28.09 19.62 13.21
C MET A 1 -26.80 19.42 12.44
N GLY A 2 -25.81 18.72 13.01
CA GLY A 2 -24.54 18.50 12.33
C GLY A 2 -24.76 17.53 11.18
N THR A 3 -24.46 17.95 9.95
CA THR A 3 -24.44 17.10 8.77
C THR A 3 -23.51 15.92 9.04
N THR A 4 -24.08 14.71 9.18
CA THR A 4 -23.30 13.49 9.33
C THR A 4 -22.55 13.27 8.02
N PHE A 5 -21.24 13.52 8.03
CA PHE A 5 -20.38 13.28 6.88
C PHE A 5 -20.49 11.81 6.47
N LYS A 6 -21.07 11.53 5.29
CA LYS A 6 -21.17 10.19 4.73
C LYS A 6 -20.08 10.01 3.69
N MET A 7 -19.13 9.13 3.97
CA MET A 7 -18.13 8.73 2.97
C MET A 7 -18.79 8.05 1.78
N GLU A 8 -18.49 8.55 0.59
CA GLU A 8 -18.88 7.97 -0.69
C GLU A 8 -17.94 6.82 -1.07
N ARG A 9 -18.46 5.83 -1.78
CA ARG A 9 -17.68 4.67 -2.21
C ARG A 9 -16.77 5.05 -3.38
N GLY A 10 -15.50 4.65 -3.31
CA GLY A 10 -14.51 4.94 -4.35
C GLY A 10 -13.91 6.35 -4.27
N VAL A 11 -14.34 7.19 -3.34
CA VAL A 11 -13.76 8.53 -3.13
C VAL A 11 -12.51 8.44 -2.25
N LYS A 12 -11.41 9.02 -2.72
CA LYS A 12 -10.14 9.13 -1.98
C LYS A 12 -10.17 10.36 -1.08
N TYR A 13 -10.14 10.16 0.23
CA TYR A 13 -10.02 11.27 1.20
C TYR A 13 -8.61 11.28 1.82
N ARG A 14 -7.92 12.43 1.76
CA ARG A 14 -6.50 12.61 2.17
C ARG A 14 -6.33 13.70 3.25
N ASP A 15 -5.16 13.72 3.90
CA ASP A 15 -4.71 14.79 4.81
C ASP A 15 -5.71 15.22 5.88
N ALA A 16 -6.07 16.51 5.92
CA ALA A 16 -7.02 17.07 6.89
C ALA A 16 -8.40 16.39 6.82
N ALA A 17 -8.84 15.98 5.63
CA ALA A 17 -10.08 15.22 5.49
C ALA A 17 -9.97 13.84 6.17
N LYS A 18 -8.76 13.24 6.19
CA LYS A 18 -8.46 11.99 6.90
C LYS A 18 -8.42 12.13 8.41
N THR A 19 -7.76 13.16 8.89
CA THR A 19 -7.58 13.35 10.32
C THR A 19 -8.81 13.90 11.01
N SER A 20 -9.69 14.62 10.30
CA SER A 20 -10.92 15.21 10.86
C SER A 20 -11.91 14.19 11.46
N ILE A 21 -11.84 12.92 11.05
CA ILE A 21 -12.73 11.83 11.50
C ILE A 21 -12.02 10.91 12.51
N ILE A 22 -10.79 11.22 12.91
CA ILE A 22 -10.05 10.43 13.90
C ILE A 22 -10.50 10.85 15.31
N PRO A 23 -10.96 9.90 16.16
CA PRO A 23 -11.44 10.23 17.51
C PRO A 23 -10.32 10.76 18.41
N ILE A 24 -9.07 10.43 18.10
CA ILE A 24 -7.89 10.93 18.80
C ILE A 24 -7.37 12.16 18.04
N LYS A 25 -7.65 13.36 18.58
CA LYS A 25 -7.19 14.65 18.04
C LYS A 25 -5.71 14.87 18.39
N LEU A 26 -4.82 14.17 17.71
CA LEU A 26 -3.37 14.22 17.99
C LEU A 26 -2.61 15.22 17.13
N ILE A 27 -3.20 15.63 16.01
CA ILE A 27 -2.57 16.53 15.07
C ILE A 27 -3.32 17.85 15.15
N ASP A 28 -2.64 18.88 15.66
CA ASP A 28 -3.14 20.24 15.53
C ASP A 28 -3.05 20.63 14.05
N PRO A 29 -4.19 20.90 13.36
CA PRO A 29 -4.17 21.29 11.95
C PRO A 29 -3.47 22.63 11.72
N ASN A 30 -3.25 23.42 12.77
CA ASN A 30 -2.52 24.70 12.71
C ASN A 30 -1.05 24.58 13.11
N GLN A 31 -0.56 23.36 13.38
CA GLN A 31 0.83 23.15 13.73
C GLN A 31 1.75 23.56 12.57
N GLU A 32 2.73 24.41 12.86
CA GLU A 32 3.71 24.84 11.87
C GLU A 32 4.54 23.62 11.40
N LEU A 33 4.62 23.45 10.08
CA LEU A 33 5.41 22.38 9.48
C LEU A 33 6.89 22.66 9.70
N LEU A 34 7.56 21.72 10.39
CA LEU A 34 9.00 21.81 10.60
C LEU A 34 9.74 21.70 9.26
N LYS A 35 10.75 22.55 9.09
CA LYS A 35 11.66 22.48 7.94
C LYS A 35 12.41 21.15 7.97
N LYS A 36 12.42 20.44 6.82
CA LYS A 36 13.22 19.22 6.67
C LYS A 36 14.71 19.54 6.89
N PRO A 37 15.44 18.71 7.64
CA PRO A 37 16.87 18.93 7.88
C PRO A 37 17.68 18.76 6.58
N GLU A 38 18.86 19.37 6.52
CA GLU A 38 19.62 19.46 5.26
C GLU A 38 20.05 18.10 4.68
N TRP A 39 20.24 17.10 5.53
CA TRP A 39 20.60 15.74 5.13
C TRP A 39 19.44 14.96 4.49
N MET A 40 18.19 15.41 4.66
CA MET A 40 16.99 14.76 4.12
C MET A 40 16.70 15.27 2.70
N LYS A 41 17.64 15.04 1.79
CA LYS A 41 17.54 15.41 0.36
C LYS A 41 17.84 14.21 -0.51
N ILE A 42 17.10 14.09 -1.63
CA ILE A 42 17.37 13.08 -2.66
C ILE A 42 18.10 13.70 -3.84
N LYS A 43 18.88 12.87 -4.54
CA LYS A 43 19.42 13.22 -5.85
C LYS A 43 18.45 12.75 -6.93
N LEU A 44 17.89 13.69 -7.68
CA LEU A 44 17.05 13.36 -8.82
C LEU A 44 17.93 12.88 -9.99
N PRO A 45 17.52 11.83 -10.71
CA PRO A 45 18.24 11.39 -11.90
C PRO A 45 18.13 12.46 -12.99
N ALA A 46 19.15 12.55 -13.85
CA ALA A 46 19.15 13.46 -15.00
C ALA A 46 18.09 13.08 -16.06
N ASN A 47 17.57 11.84 -16.03
CA ASN A 47 16.59 11.33 -16.99
C ASN A 47 15.45 10.59 -16.26
N SER A 48 14.22 11.06 -16.45
CA SER A 48 12.99 10.50 -15.85
C SER A 48 12.23 9.51 -16.74
N MET A 49 12.62 9.33 -18.01
CA MET A 49 11.83 8.57 -19.00
C MET A 49 11.51 7.14 -18.54
N LYS A 50 12.49 6.45 -17.92
CA LYS A 50 12.28 5.09 -17.39
C LYS A 50 11.23 5.07 -16.28
N ILE A 51 11.24 6.07 -15.39
CA ILE A 51 10.25 6.18 -14.32
C ILE A 51 8.88 6.51 -14.89
N GLU A 52 8.78 7.40 -15.86
CA GLU A 52 7.51 7.74 -16.52
C GLU A 52 6.91 6.53 -17.24
N ALA A 53 7.73 5.77 -17.97
CA ALA A 53 7.29 4.53 -18.62
C ALA A 53 6.72 3.53 -17.60
N ILE A 54 7.38 3.36 -16.45
CA ILE A 54 6.90 2.50 -15.36
C ILE A 54 5.58 3.00 -14.78
N LYS A 55 5.49 4.29 -14.45
CA LYS A 55 4.26 4.90 -13.94
C LYS A 55 3.09 4.71 -14.92
N ASN A 56 3.36 4.91 -16.21
CA ASN A 56 2.37 4.69 -17.26
C ASN A 56 1.97 3.21 -17.37
N GLY A 57 2.92 2.28 -17.21
CA GLY A 57 2.67 0.85 -17.19
C GLY A 57 1.75 0.43 -16.02
N ILE A 58 2.03 0.93 -14.82
CA ILE A 58 1.21 0.69 -13.62
C ILE A 58 -0.23 1.21 -13.85
N ARG A 59 -0.37 2.45 -14.34
CA ARG A 59 -1.67 3.07 -14.61
C ARG A 59 -2.46 2.38 -15.72
N ARG A 60 -1.78 1.96 -16.79
CA ARG A 60 -2.40 1.26 -17.93
C ARG A 60 -3.07 -0.05 -17.49
N HIS A 61 -2.49 -0.75 -16.53
CA HIS A 61 -3.07 -1.98 -15.99
C HIS A 61 -4.07 -1.73 -14.85
N GLY A 62 -4.35 -0.47 -14.50
CA GLY A 62 -5.24 -0.12 -13.40
C GLY A 62 -4.71 -0.55 -12.03
N LEU A 63 -3.39 -0.71 -11.90
CA LEU A 63 -2.73 -1.11 -10.66
C LEU A 63 -2.37 0.13 -9.83
N HIS A 64 -2.12 -0.10 -8.55
CA HIS A 64 -1.62 0.93 -7.64
C HIS A 64 -0.22 0.58 -7.14
N SER A 65 0.54 1.61 -6.79
CA SER A 65 1.86 1.46 -6.18
C SER A 65 1.98 2.39 -4.99
N VAL A 66 2.49 1.87 -3.87
CA VAL A 66 2.85 2.71 -2.71
C VAL A 66 3.86 3.78 -3.12
N CYS A 67 4.73 3.47 -4.07
CA CYS A 67 5.74 4.40 -4.51
C CYS A 67 5.12 5.66 -5.13
N GLU A 68 3.94 5.57 -5.76
CA GLU A 68 3.16 6.72 -6.22
C GLU A 68 2.20 7.26 -5.16
N GLU A 69 1.43 6.39 -4.51
CA GLU A 69 0.34 6.82 -3.62
C GLU A 69 0.84 7.42 -2.29
N ALA A 70 2.06 7.06 -1.87
CA ALA A 70 2.71 7.58 -0.65
C ALA A 70 3.89 8.53 -0.95
N SER A 71 3.96 9.09 -2.16
CA SER A 71 4.93 10.14 -2.51
C SER A 71 6.39 9.76 -2.22
N CYS A 72 6.79 8.53 -2.55
CA CYS A 72 8.08 7.97 -2.13
C CYS A 72 9.27 8.70 -2.78
N PRO A 73 10.21 9.25 -1.98
CA PRO A 73 11.38 9.93 -2.52
C PRO A 73 12.41 8.96 -3.14
N ASN A 74 12.33 7.67 -2.82
CA ASN A 74 13.29 6.64 -3.28
C ASN A 74 12.89 5.97 -4.59
N LEU A 75 11.78 6.40 -5.21
CA LEU A 75 11.20 5.82 -6.43
C LEU A 75 12.25 5.55 -7.53
N HIS A 76 13.13 6.53 -7.76
CA HIS A 76 14.15 6.47 -8.79
C HIS A 76 15.19 5.37 -8.54
N GLU A 77 15.60 5.21 -7.29
CA GLU A 77 16.61 4.25 -6.89
C GLU A 77 16.05 2.83 -6.96
N CYS A 78 14.86 2.59 -6.40
CA CYS A 78 14.22 1.28 -6.37
C CYS A 78 14.03 0.72 -7.79
N PHE A 79 13.47 1.52 -8.71
CA PHE A 79 13.24 1.06 -10.07
C PHE A 79 14.51 0.84 -10.87
N ASN A 80 15.59 1.59 -10.59
CA ASN A 80 16.88 1.34 -11.23
C ASN A 80 17.51 0.02 -10.78
N HIS A 81 17.24 -0.41 -9.55
CA HIS A 81 17.64 -1.73 -9.03
C HIS A 81 16.67 -2.86 -9.40
N GLY A 82 15.66 -2.60 -10.24
CA GLY A 82 14.68 -3.60 -10.66
C GLY A 82 13.77 -4.05 -9.53
N THR A 83 13.41 -3.13 -8.63
CA THR A 83 12.50 -3.34 -7.51
C THR A 83 11.32 -2.39 -7.57
N ALA A 84 10.13 -2.88 -7.21
CA ALA A 84 8.92 -2.09 -7.10
C ALA A 84 8.03 -2.57 -5.95
N THR A 85 7.28 -1.65 -5.36
CA THR A 85 6.24 -1.97 -4.38
C THR A 85 4.86 -1.72 -4.99
N PHE A 86 4.07 -2.77 -5.13
CA PHE A 86 2.69 -2.69 -5.59
C PHE A 86 1.74 -2.67 -4.40
N MET A 87 0.66 -1.90 -4.55
CA MET A 87 -0.43 -1.85 -3.59
C MET A 87 -1.65 -2.52 -4.21
N ILE A 88 -2.00 -3.70 -3.72
CA ILE A 88 -3.17 -4.46 -4.15
C ILE A 88 -4.40 -4.05 -3.33
N LEU A 89 -5.58 -4.50 -3.75
CA LEU A 89 -6.89 -4.24 -3.14
C LEU A 89 -7.32 -2.77 -3.20
N GLY A 90 -6.78 -2.02 -4.17
CA GLY A 90 -7.08 -0.62 -4.44
C GLY A 90 -6.21 0.37 -3.65
N ALA A 91 -6.59 1.64 -3.71
CA ALA A 91 -5.88 2.76 -3.09
C ALA A 91 -6.68 3.49 -2.00
N ILE A 92 -7.74 2.86 -1.47
CA ILE A 92 -8.59 3.40 -0.42
C ILE A 92 -8.58 2.43 0.75
N CYS A 93 -8.12 2.89 1.91
CA CYS A 93 -8.01 2.11 3.13
C CYS A 93 -9.26 2.26 4.00
N THR A 94 -9.69 1.15 4.63
CA THR A 94 -10.76 1.18 5.64
C THR A 94 -10.30 1.79 6.96
N ARG A 95 -8.97 1.92 7.16
CA ARG A 95 -8.34 2.49 8.34
C ARG A 95 -7.71 3.85 8.06
N ARG A 96 -7.34 4.53 9.14
CA ARG A 96 -6.94 5.94 9.12
C ARG A 96 -5.75 6.23 10.03
N CYS A 97 -4.64 5.54 9.80
CA CYS A 97 -3.37 5.84 10.47
C CYS A 97 -2.94 7.28 10.13
N PRO A 98 -2.72 8.19 11.10
CA PRO A 98 -2.43 9.59 10.83
C PRO A 98 -1.14 9.83 10.06
N PHE A 99 -0.14 8.95 10.19
CA PHE A 99 1.15 9.05 9.51
C PHE A 99 1.12 8.57 8.04
N CYS A 100 0.06 7.84 7.66
CA CYS A 100 -0.01 7.18 6.35
C CYS A 100 -0.61 8.13 5.31
N ASP A 101 0.02 8.27 4.15
CA ASP A 101 -0.45 9.15 3.05
C ASP A 101 -1.53 8.48 2.17
N VAL A 102 -1.76 7.17 2.35
CA VAL A 102 -2.81 6.45 1.62
C VAL A 102 -4.19 6.99 2.01
N ALA A 103 -5.02 7.20 0.99
CA ALA A 103 -6.37 7.70 1.14
C ALA A 103 -7.21 6.74 1.98
N HIS A 104 -8.12 7.30 2.77
CA HIS A 104 -9.11 6.53 3.52
C HIS A 104 -10.49 6.65 2.87
N GLY A 105 -11.39 5.71 3.15
CA GLY A 105 -12.74 5.76 2.60
C GLY A 105 -13.44 4.40 2.56
N LYS A 106 -14.47 4.31 1.72
CA LYS A 106 -15.14 3.05 1.39
C LYS A 106 -14.58 2.50 0.08
N PRO A 107 -13.82 1.38 0.10
CA PRO A 107 -13.21 0.85 -1.11
C PRO A 107 -14.25 0.33 -2.12
N LEU A 108 -13.81 0.23 -3.38
CA LEU A 108 -14.51 -0.56 -4.39
C LEU A 108 -14.29 -2.07 -4.13
N PRO A 109 -15.15 -2.94 -4.71
CA PRO A 109 -14.87 -4.37 -4.73
C PRO A 109 -13.48 -4.67 -5.32
N PRO A 110 -12.74 -5.67 -4.81
CA PRO A 110 -11.47 -6.09 -5.42
C PRO A 110 -11.67 -6.46 -6.91
N ASP A 111 -10.71 -6.08 -7.74
CA ASP A 111 -10.63 -6.55 -9.13
C ASP A 111 -10.09 -7.98 -9.14
N GLN A 112 -10.86 -8.92 -9.68
CA GLN A 112 -10.46 -10.33 -9.73
C GLN A 112 -9.29 -10.58 -10.68
N GLU A 113 -9.07 -9.70 -11.65
CA GLU A 113 -7.94 -9.80 -12.58
C GLU A 113 -6.67 -9.11 -12.04
N GLU A 114 -6.73 -8.42 -10.88
CA GLU A 114 -5.58 -7.73 -10.27
C GLU A 114 -4.36 -8.65 -10.09
N PRO A 115 -4.48 -9.90 -9.58
CA PRO A 115 -3.34 -10.81 -9.43
C PRO A 115 -2.63 -11.12 -10.75
N LYS A 116 -3.41 -11.32 -11.82
CA LYS A 116 -2.88 -11.66 -13.15
C LYS A 116 -2.21 -10.43 -13.79
N LYS A 117 -2.90 -9.29 -13.78
CA LYS A 117 -2.36 -8.00 -14.27
C LYS A 117 -1.06 -7.62 -13.56
N LEU A 118 -1.00 -7.87 -12.25
CA LEU A 118 0.20 -7.65 -11.43
C LEU A 118 1.35 -8.53 -11.91
N ALA A 119 1.13 -9.84 -12.09
CA ALA A 119 2.14 -10.76 -12.58
C ALA A 119 2.67 -10.37 -13.97
N GLU A 120 1.77 -10.00 -14.88
CA GLU A 120 2.12 -9.53 -16.24
C GLU A 120 2.93 -8.24 -16.19
N THR A 121 2.50 -7.27 -15.37
CA THR A 121 3.22 -5.99 -15.18
C THR A 121 4.62 -6.21 -14.63
N ILE A 122 4.78 -7.11 -13.66
CA ILE A 122 6.08 -7.48 -13.09
C ILE A 122 7.01 -8.07 -14.17
N GLN A 123 6.47 -8.93 -15.03
CA GLN A 123 7.21 -9.54 -16.14
C GLN A 123 7.65 -8.48 -17.16
N ASP A 124 6.74 -7.62 -17.60
CA ASP A 124 7.00 -6.54 -18.55
C ASP A 124 8.07 -5.56 -18.04
N MET A 125 8.02 -5.27 -16.74
CA MET A 125 8.98 -4.39 -16.06
C MET A 125 10.33 -5.07 -15.78
N LYS A 126 10.43 -6.39 -15.99
CA LYS A 126 11.64 -7.20 -15.75
C LYS A 126 12.21 -7.00 -14.34
N LEU A 127 11.31 -6.97 -13.36
CA LEU A 127 11.70 -6.83 -11.95
C LEU A 127 12.39 -8.09 -11.45
N ARG A 128 13.36 -7.91 -10.54
CA ARG A 128 14.07 -9.00 -9.86
C ARG A 128 13.56 -9.23 -8.45
N TYR A 129 12.98 -8.20 -7.86
CA TYR A 129 12.42 -8.21 -6.53
C TYR A 129 11.11 -7.43 -6.54
N VAL A 130 10.05 -7.98 -5.97
CA VAL A 130 8.77 -7.31 -5.83
C VAL A 130 8.30 -7.32 -4.40
N VAL A 131 7.86 -6.17 -3.92
CA VAL A 131 7.14 -6.03 -2.66
C VAL A 131 5.66 -5.86 -2.98
N ILE A 132 4.81 -6.66 -2.34
CA ILE A 132 3.36 -6.55 -2.45
C ILE A 132 2.83 -6.11 -1.09
N THR A 133 2.05 -5.06 -1.05
CA THR A 133 1.33 -4.62 0.14
C THR A 133 -0.10 -4.28 -0.21
N SER A 134 -0.92 -4.00 0.79
CA SER A 134 -2.32 -3.63 0.56
C SER A 134 -2.73 -2.51 1.48
N VAL A 135 -3.85 -1.88 1.11
CA VAL A 135 -4.66 -1.17 2.09
C VAL A 135 -5.33 -2.14 3.07
N ASP A 136 -5.75 -1.67 4.23
CA ASP A 136 -6.63 -2.45 5.11
C ASP A 136 -8.01 -2.61 4.45
N ARG A 137 -8.52 -3.85 4.48
CA ARG A 137 -9.81 -4.26 3.91
C ARG A 137 -10.71 -4.88 4.97
N ASP A 138 -11.04 -4.10 6.00
CA ASP A 138 -11.97 -4.54 7.05
C ASP A 138 -13.41 -4.75 6.55
N ASP A 139 -13.69 -4.45 5.28
CA ASP A 139 -14.93 -4.79 4.60
C ASP A 139 -14.96 -6.23 4.04
N LEU A 140 -13.80 -6.88 3.87
CA LEU A 140 -13.70 -8.25 3.36
C LEU A 140 -13.74 -9.28 4.50
N PRO A 141 -14.38 -10.46 4.28
CA PRO A 141 -14.46 -11.52 5.30
C PRO A 141 -13.10 -12.03 5.79
N ASP A 142 -12.14 -12.17 4.86
CA ASP A 142 -10.77 -12.66 5.08
C ASP A 142 -9.74 -11.53 5.17
N ARG A 143 -10.20 -10.27 5.20
CA ARG A 143 -9.35 -9.07 5.23
C ARG A 143 -8.37 -8.95 4.05
N GLY A 144 -8.64 -9.64 2.94
CA GLY A 144 -7.80 -9.61 1.74
C GLY A 144 -6.69 -10.66 1.69
N ALA A 145 -6.58 -11.54 2.69
CA ALA A 145 -5.51 -12.54 2.74
C ALA A 145 -5.52 -13.51 1.53
N GLY A 146 -6.70 -13.93 1.07
CA GLY A 146 -6.81 -14.76 -0.13
C GLY A 146 -6.33 -14.04 -1.39
N HIS A 147 -6.48 -12.72 -1.46
CA HIS A 147 -6.01 -11.94 -2.59
C HIS A 147 -4.48 -11.84 -2.62
N PHE A 148 -3.83 -11.67 -1.47
CA PHE A 148 -2.37 -11.80 -1.36
C PHE A 148 -1.89 -13.17 -1.86
N ALA A 149 -2.51 -14.26 -1.41
CA ALA A 149 -2.13 -15.60 -1.81
C ALA A 149 -2.24 -15.81 -3.34
N GLU A 150 -3.32 -15.32 -3.95
CA GLU A 150 -3.50 -15.43 -5.40
C GLU A 150 -2.50 -14.56 -6.18
N CYS A 151 -2.16 -13.36 -5.69
CA CYS A 151 -1.08 -12.54 -6.25
C CYS A 151 0.26 -13.29 -6.23
N VAL A 152 0.66 -13.84 -5.08
CA VAL A 152 1.92 -14.59 -4.98
C VAL A 152 1.95 -15.77 -5.95
N LYS A 153 0.84 -16.51 -6.04
CA LYS A 153 0.68 -17.65 -6.95
C LYS A 153 0.82 -17.25 -8.42
N GLN A 154 0.11 -16.20 -8.87
CA GLN A 154 0.18 -15.75 -10.26
C GLN A 154 1.58 -15.19 -10.59
N ILE A 155 2.20 -14.46 -9.67
CA ILE A 155 3.57 -13.96 -9.84
C ILE A 155 4.54 -15.11 -9.98
N ARG A 156 4.52 -16.11 -9.10
CA ARG A 156 5.36 -17.31 -9.19
C ARG A 156 5.18 -18.06 -10.50
N LYS A 157 3.94 -18.17 -10.97
CA LYS A 157 3.61 -18.86 -12.21
C LYS A 157 4.24 -18.19 -13.43
N LEU A 158 4.20 -16.86 -13.50
CA LEU A 158 4.67 -16.10 -14.67
C LEU A 158 6.13 -15.64 -14.55
N ASN A 159 6.64 -15.52 -13.33
CA ASN A 159 7.96 -15.00 -12.98
C ASN A 159 8.63 -15.95 -11.95
N PRO A 160 9.02 -17.17 -12.34
CA PRO A 160 9.47 -18.19 -11.40
C PRO A 160 10.70 -17.78 -10.56
N ASP A 161 11.61 -17.00 -11.16
CA ASP A 161 12.88 -16.60 -10.54
C ASP A 161 12.80 -15.33 -9.68
N ILE A 162 11.66 -14.64 -9.65
CA ILE A 162 11.55 -13.39 -8.91
C ILE A 162 11.53 -13.62 -7.40
N LYS A 163 12.11 -12.68 -6.65
CA LYS A 163 11.95 -12.62 -5.19
C LYS A 163 10.71 -11.83 -4.82
N ILE A 164 9.89 -12.41 -3.94
CA ILE A 164 8.59 -11.87 -3.52
C ILE A 164 8.62 -11.56 -2.03
N GLU A 165 8.44 -10.31 -1.67
CA GLU A 165 8.11 -9.88 -0.31
C GLU A 165 6.64 -9.51 -0.23
N ILE A 166 5.98 -9.90 0.86
CA ILE A 166 4.67 -9.34 1.21
C ILE A 166 4.79 -8.52 2.49
N LEU A 167 4.25 -7.30 2.46
CA LEU A 167 4.03 -6.46 3.62
C LEU A 167 2.54 -6.44 3.92
N VAL A 168 2.13 -7.24 4.90
CA VAL A 168 0.71 -7.53 5.17
C VAL A 168 0.12 -6.60 6.24
N PRO A 169 -1.21 -6.35 6.18
CA PRO A 169 -1.94 -5.79 7.31
C PRO A 169 -1.97 -6.79 8.49
N ASP A 170 -2.56 -6.38 9.61
CA ASP A 170 -2.67 -7.23 10.80
C ASP A 170 -3.76 -8.31 10.73
N PHE A 171 -4.56 -8.30 9.65
CA PHE A 171 -5.74 -9.16 9.45
C PHE A 171 -6.68 -9.21 10.67
N ARG A 172 -6.82 -8.10 11.41
CA ARG A 172 -7.58 -7.95 12.67
C ARG A 172 -8.71 -8.95 12.89
N GLY A 173 -8.50 -9.85 13.86
CA GLY A 173 -9.48 -10.87 14.29
C GLY A 173 -9.67 -12.03 13.30
N ARG A 174 -8.78 -12.15 12.31
CA ARG A 174 -8.80 -13.15 11.23
C ARG A 174 -7.41 -13.74 10.94
N ILE A 175 -6.46 -13.63 11.87
CA ILE A 175 -5.07 -14.09 11.68
C ILE A 175 -5.02 -15.56 11.26
N GLU A 176 -5.71 -16.47 11.97
CA GLU A 176 -5.73 -17.89 11.62
C GLU A 176 -6.24 -18.15 10.20
N GLN A 177 -7.32 -17.47 9.81
CA GLN A 177 -7.87 -17.58 8.46
C GLN A 177 -6.88 -17.02 7.42
N ALA A 178 -6.20 -15.92 7.73
CA ALA A 178 -5.21 -15.33 6.83
C ALA A 178 -4.00 -16.24 6.64
N LEU A 179 -3.47 -16.80 7.73
CA LEU A 179 -2.37 -17.76 7.70
C LEU A 179 -2.74 -19.02 6.91
N ASP A 180 -3.96 -19.54 7.11
CA ASP A 180 -4.45 -20.70 6.34
C ASP A 180 -4.48 -20.45 4.83
N LYS A 181 -4.83 -19.22 4.40
CA LYS A 181 -4.81 -18.83 2.99
C LYS A 181 -3.39 -18.64 2.44
N LEU A 182 -2.48 -18.10 3.24
CA LEU A 182 -1.13 -17.74 2.81
C LEU A 182 -0.14 -18.92 2.80
N LYS A 183 -0.46 -20.02 3.49
CA LYS A 183 0.45 -21.16 3.65
C LYS A 183 0.83 -21.88 2.35
N ASP A 184 -0.05 -21.90 1.35
CA ASP A 184 0.12 -22.70 0.13
C ASP A 184 1.02 -22.01 -0.91
N ASN A 185 1.13 -20.68 -0.85
CA ASN A 185 1.92 -19.89 -1.80
C ASN A 185 2.78 -18.89 -1.02
N LEU A 186 3.88 -19.40 -0.47
CA LEU A 186 4.74 -18.62 0.42
C LEU A 186 5.54 -17.55 -0.34
N PRO A 187 5.63 -16.33 0.22
CA PRO A 187 6.60 -15.33 -0.23
C PRO A 187 8.02 -15.75 0.17
N ASP A 188 9.04 -15.11 -0.40
CA ASP A 188 10.41 -15.21 0.10
C ASP A 188 10.59 -14.44 1.42
N VAL A 189 9.89 -13.32 1.58
CA VAL A 189 9.92 -12.49 2.80
C VAL A 189 8.49 -12.17 3.24
N PHE A 190 8.22 -12.43 4.51
CA PHE A 190 6.96 -12.07 5.16
C PHE A 190 7.22 -10.90 6.11
N ASN A 191 6.58 -9.76 5.85
CA ASN A 191 6.80 -8.51 6.58
C ASN A 191 5.49 -7.99 7.18
N HIS A 192 5.58 -7.45 8.38
CA HIS A 192 4.52 -6.70 9.04
C HIS A 192 5.15 -5.60 9.92
N ASN A 193 4.82 -4.35 9.64
CA ASN A 193 5.36 -3.24 10.40
C ASN A 193 4.60 -3.06 11.72
N LEU A 194 5.35 -2.93 12.83
CA LEU A 194 4.80 -2.47 14.12
C LEU A 194 4.65 -0.94 14.15
N GLU A 195 5.44 -0.22 13.34
CA GLU A 195 5.48 1.23 13.13
C GLU A 195 6.00 2.07 14.30
N ASN A 196 5.65 1.78 15.55
CA ASN A 196 6.10 2.59 16.68
C ASN A 196 6.08 1.83 18.01
N VAL A 197 6.62 2.45 19.05
CA VAL A 197 6.69 1.89 20.40
C VAL A 197 5.30 1.81 21.05
N PRO A 198 5.09 0.89 22.02
CA PRO A 198 3.78 0.65 22.64
C PRO A 198 3.08 1.90 23.19
N ARG A 199 3.84 2.85 23.76
CA ARG A 199 3.31 4.11 24.32
C ARG A 199 2.58 4.96 23.28
N LEU A 200 3.05 4.99 22.03
CA LEU A 200 2.49 5.81 20.96
C LEU A 200 1.56 5.02 20.02
N TYR A 201 1.49 3.70 20.18
CA TYR A 201 0.83 2.83 19.21
C TYR A 201 -0.65 3.19 18.99
N ARG A 202 -1.39 3.43 20.07
CA ARG A 202 -2.82 3.81 19.99
C ARG A 202 -3.02 5.15 19.27
N GLU A 203 -2.06 6.05 19.40
CA GLU A 203 -2.11 7.38 18.82
C GLU A 203 -1.86 7.34 17.30
N ILE A 204 -0.86 6.57 16.89
CA ILE A 204 -0.42 6.51 15.50
C ILE A 204 -1.11 5.41 14.68
N ARG A 205 -1.68 4.39 15.34
CA ARG A 205 -2.46 3.29 14.74
C ARG A 205 -3.75 3.07 15.51
N PRO A 206 -4.72 4.00 15.41
CA PRO A 206 -6.00 3.89 16.12
C PRO A 206 -6.98 2.88 15.50
N GLY A 207 -6.66 2.37 14.30
CA GLY A 207 -7.52 1.56 13.44
C GLY A 207 -7.42 0.07 13.67
#